data_AF-A0A3D1SSZ2-F1
#
_entry.id   AF-A0A3D1SSZ2-F1
#
_cell.length_a   1.000
_cell.length_b   1.000
_cell.length_c   1.000
_cell.angle_alpha   90.00
_cell.angle_beta   90.00
_cell.angle_gamma   90.00
#
_symmetry.space_group_name_H-M   'P 1'
#
loop_
_entity.id
_entity.type
_entity.pdbx_description
1 polymer ?
#
loop_
_entity_poly.entity_id
_entity_poly.type
_entity_poly.pdbx_seq_one_letter_code
_entity_poly.pdbx_strand_id
1 'polypeptide(L)'
;MQETRVPQAIAERLSSFNIIERLALLTTGYTPDAGGEQQELSYYDRPVLKAPVWSWAIIWYFFFGGLAAGSYIIASIASLFGSRDDRAVARAGYYLSLLA
;
A
#
# COMPACT_ATOMS: atom_id res chain seq x y z
N MET A 1 5.47 -24.51 -7.67
CA MET A 1 4.88 -24.91 -8.96
C MET A 1 6.00 -24.90 -9.99
N GLN A 2 6.24 -26.03 -10.65
CA GLN A 2 7.39 -26.27 -11.53
C GLN A 2 7.23 -25.48 -12.85
N GLU A 3 8.30 -24.83 -13.31
CA GLU A 3 8.41 -24.23 -14.64
C GLU A 3 8.00 -25.27 -15.71
N THR A 4 6.93 -25.01 -16.46
CA THR A 4 6.66 -25.74 -17.69
C THR A 4 7.63 -25.27 -18.77
N ARG A 5 8.90 -25.69 -18.66
CA ARG A 5 9.92 -25.48 -19.69
C ARG A 5 9.55 -26.34 -20.89
N VAL A 6 8.85 -25.72 -21.84
CA VAL A 6 8.49 -26.35 -23.11
C VAL A 6 9.80 -26.86 -23.76
N PRO A 7 9.87 -28.14 -24.18
CA PRO A 7 11.09 -28.68 -24.76
C PRO A 7 11.44 -27.87 -26.02
N GLN A 8 12.70 -27.46 -26.13
CA GLN A 8 13.23 -26.56 -27.16
C GLN A 8 12.86 -27.02 -28.59
N ALA A 9 12.75 -28.33 -28.82
CA ALA A 9 12.32 -28.92 -30.08
C ALA A 9 10.86 -28.60 -30.48
N ILE A 10 9.96 -28.38 -29.50
CA ILE A 10 8.58 -27.92 -29.76
C ILE A 10 8.59 -26.43 -30.11
N ALA A 11 9.44 -25.62 -29.46
CA ALA A 11 9.58 -24.20 -29.77
C ALA A 11 10.11 -23.98 -31.21
N GLU A 12 11.11 -24.74 -31.65
CA GLU A 12 11.64 -24.66 -33.03
C GLU A 12 10.62 -25.13 -34.07
N ARG A 13 9.88 -26.22 -33.80
CA ARG A 13 8.87 -26.78 -34.73
C ARG A 13 7.65 -25.87 -34.90
N LEU A 14 7.38 -24.98 -33.95
CA LEU A 14 6.31 -23.98 -34.03
C LEU A 14 6.74 -22.69 -34.78
N SER A 15 8.05 -22.50 -35.05
CA SER A 15 8.58 -21.30 -35.75
C SER A 15 8.27 -21.26 -37.25
N SER A 16 7.81 -22.36 -37.84
CA SER A 16 7.64 -22.49 -39.29
C SER A 16 6.40 -21.78 -39.86
N PHE A 17 5.47 -21.32 -39.01
CA PHE A 17 4.27 -20.58 -39.43
C PHE A 17 4.17 -19.24 -38.71
N ASN A 18 5.01 -18.32 -39.19
CA ASN A 18 5.11 -16.88 -38.92
C ASN A 18 3.81 -16.05 -39.12
N ILE A 19 2.60 -16.66 -39.07
CA ILE A 19 1.33 -15.95 -39.30
C ILE A 19 0.98 -15.06 -38.10
N ILE A 20 1.18 -15.57 -36.88
CA ILE A 20 0.81 -14.85 -35.65
C ILE A 20 1.72 -13.64 -35.44
N GLU A 21 3.03 -13.79 -35.65
CA GLU A 21 3.98 -12.66 -35.58
C GLU A 21 3.70 -11.61 -36.66
N ARG A 22 3.38 -12.03 -37.88
CA ARG A 22 2.98 -11.11 -38.95
C ARG A 22 1.68 -10.39 -38.64
N LEU A 23 0.69 -11.08 -38.07
CA LEU A 23 -0.56 -10.46 -37.65
C LEU A 23 -0.32 -9.47 -36.51
N ALA A 24 0.51 -9.82 -35.52
CA ALA A 24 0.91 -8.94 -34.43
C ALA A 24 1.65 -7.69 -34.94
N LEU A 25 2.57 -7.86 -35.89
CA LEU A 25 3.27 -6.76 -36.55
C LEU A 25 2.29 -5.87 -37.35
N LEU A 26 1.37 -6.46 -38.10
CA LEU A 26 0.42 -5.70 -38.93
C LEU A 26 -0.65 -4.98 -38.11
N THR A 27 -1.10 -5.58 -37.01
CA THR A 27 -2.19 -5.01 -36.19
C THR A 27 -1.70 -4.07 -35.09
N THR A 28 -0.54 -4.37 -34.49
CA THR A 28 0.00 -3.64 -33.33
C THR A 28 1.32 -2.92 -33.65
N GLY A 29 1.98 -3.25 -34.76
CA GLY A 29 3.36 -2.79 -35.02
C GLY A 29 4.39 -3.48 -34.13
N TYR A 30 4.00 -4.57 -33.47
CA TYR A 30 4.86 -5.29 -32.52
C TYR A 30 6.00 -6.01 -33.24
N THR A 31 7.21 -5.77 -32.76
CA THR A 31 8.43 -6.47 -33.17
C THR A 31 8.87 -7.36 -32.01
N PRO A 32 8.93 -8.69 -32.17
CA PRO A 32 9.37 -9.58 -31.10
C PRO A 32 10.79 -9.23 -30.67
N ASP A 33 10.99 -8.96 -29.38
CA ASP A 33 12.32 -8.83 -28.77
C ASP A 33 12.41 -9.84 -27.62
N ALA A 34 12.66 -11.10 -27.99
CA ALA A 34 12.71 -12.21 -27.05
C ALA A 34 13.74 -12.00 -25.92
N GLY A 35 14.78 -11.18 -26.15
CA GLY A 35 15.78 -10.86 -25.13
C GLY A 35 15.27 -9.86 -24.09
N GLY A 36 14.52 -8.84 -24.53
CA GLY A 36 13.87 -7.87 -23.66
C GLY A 36 12.66 -8.44 -22.91
N GLU A 37 11.85 -9.24 -23.59
CA GLU A 37 10.61 -9.83 -23.04
C GLU A 37 10.86 -10.81 -21.90
N GLN A 38 12.01 -11.50 -21.90
CA GLN A 38 12.42 -12.37 -20.80
C GLN A 38 12.88 -11.61 -19.55
N GLN A 39 13.24 -10.33 -19.69
CA GLN A 39 13.72 -9.48 -18.61
C GLN A 39 12.63 -8.58 -18.01
N GLU A 40 11.44 -8.55 -18.60
CA GLU A 40 10.31 -7.80 -18.05
C GLU A 40 9.79 -8.42 -16.75
N LEU A 41 9.42 -7.56 -15.80
CA LEU A 41 8.83 -7.99 -14.53
C LEU A 41 7.49 -8.67 -14.79
N SER A 42 7.35 -9.91 -14.33
CA SER A 42 6.08 -10.62 -14.39
C SER A 42 5.06 -9.94 -13.47
N TYR A 43 3.78 -10.19 -13.73
CA TYR A 43 2.68 -9.74 -12.86
C TYR A 43 2.93 -10.12 -11.38
N TYR A 44 3.50 -11.30 -11.17
CA TYR A 44 3.81 -11.83 -9.83
C TYR A 44 5.04 -11.20 -9.17
N ASP A 45 5.86 -10.47 -9.93
CA ASP A 45 7.04 -9.77 -9.41
C ASP A 45 6.69 -8.34 -8.94
N ARG A 46 5.42 -7.92 -9.09
CA ARG A 46 4.93 -6.62 -8.62
C ARG A 46 4.31 -6.76 -7.22
N PRO A 47 4.52 -5.78 -6.32
CA PRO A 47 3.85 -5.75 -5.04
C PRO A 47 2.33 -5.63 -5.24
N VAL A 48 1.56 -6.45 -4.51
CA VAL A 48 0.08 -6.48 -4.58
C VAL A 48 -0.53 -5.14 -4.11
N LEU A 49 0.13 -4.46 -3.19
CA LEU A 49 -0.33 -3.20 -2.61
C LEU A 49 0.49 -2.02 -3.12
N LYS A 50 -0.20 -0.93 -3.41
CA LYS A 50 0.43 0.34 -3.75
C LYS A 50 1.19 0.89 -2.54
N ALA A 51 2.34 1.51 -2.80
CA ALA A 51 3.11 2.18 -1.76
C ALA A 51 2.27 3.27 -1.06
N PRO A 52 2.44 3.44 0.26
CA PRO A 52 1.75 4.48 1.01
C PRO A 52 2.18 5.86 0.52
N VAL A 53 1.20 6.72 0.25
CA VAL A 53 1.44 8.12 -0.17
C VAL A 53 1.58 9.08 1.01
N TRP A 54 1.30 8.61 2.23
CA TRP A 54 1.36 9.42 3.42
C TRP A 54 2.80 9.54 3.94
N SER A 55 3.14 10.74 4.42
CA SER A 55 4.43 11.03 5.03
C SER A 55 4.38 10.89 6.56
N TRP A 56 5.51 11.13 7.22
CA TRP A 56 5.67 11.07 8.67
C TRP A 56 4.64 11.88 9.47
N ALA A 57 4.00 12.88 8.86
CA ALA A 57 2.92 13.67 9.44
C ALA A 57 1.74 12.82 9.96
N ILE A 58 1.47 11.64 9.38
CA ILE A 58 0.36 10.81 9.84
C ILE A 58 0.56 10.35 11.30
N ILE A 59 1.82 10.14 11.71
CA ILE A 59 2.13 9.67 13.05
C ILE A 59 1.75 10.75 14.06
N TRP A 60 2.12 12.00 13.76
CA TRP A 60 1.73 13.15 14.56
C TRP A 60 0.22 13.34 14.58
N TYR A 61 -0.45 13.20 13.43
CA TYR A 61 -1.91 13.28 13.34
C TYR A 61 -2.60 12.27 14.28
N PHE A 62 -2.20 11.00 14.23
CA PHE A 62 -2.76 9.98 15.12
C PHE A 62 -2.38 10.18 16.58
N PHE A 63 -1.15 10.63 16.85
CA PHE A 63 -0.69 10.92 18.20
C PHE A 63 -1.49 12.05 18.85
N PHE A 64 -1.61 13.20 18.18
CA PHE A 64 -2.37 14.34 18.66
C PHE A 64 -3.86 14.03 18.78
N GLY A 65 -4.45 13.36 17.78
CA GLY A 65 -5.83 12.91 17.87
C GLY A 65 -6.09 11.98 19.05
N GLY A 66 -5.19 11.02 19.31
CA GLY A 66 -5.27 10.12 20.47
C GLY A 66 -5.05 10.84 21.80
N LEU A 67 -4.08 11.76 21.86
CA LEU A 67 -3.77 12.56 23.03
C LEU A 67 -4.95 13.46 23.39
N ALA A 68 -5.58 14.07 22.39
CA ALA A 68 -6.75 14.93 22.57
C ALA A 68 -7.93 14.14 23.12
N ALA A 69 -8.26 13.00 22.49
CA ALA A 69 -9.36 12.14 22.90
C ALA A 69 -9.13 11.53 24.29
N GLY A 70 -7.93 11.01 24.56
CA GLY A 70 -7.58 10.42 25.86
C GLY A 70 -7.66 11.45 26.99
N SER A 71 -7.11 12.65 26.77
CA SER A 71 -7.17 13.74 27.76
C SER A 71 -8.61 14.19 28.03
N TYR A 72 -9.45 14.24 26.99
CA TYR A 72 -10.87 14.57 27.13
C TYR A 72 -11.63 13.54 27.95
N ILE A 73 -11.40 12.24 27.70
CA ILE A 73 -12.07 11.16 28.42
C ILE A 73 -11.70 11.20 29.90
N ILE A 74 -10.41 11.35 30.21
CA ILE A 74 -9.93 11.45 31.60
C ILE A 74 -10.55 12.67 32.28
N ALA A 75 -10.55 13.83 31.62
CA ALA A 75 -11.16 15.05 32.14
C ALA A 75 -12.67 14.89 32.37
N SER A 76 -13.36 14.23 31.45
CA SER A 76 -14.80 13.95 31.54
C SER A 76 -15.11 13.08 32.75
N ILE A 77 -14.38 11.98 32.94
CA ILE A 77 -14.55 11.09 34.10
C ILE A 77 -14.26 11.84 35.40
N ALA A 78 -13.16 12.59 35.47
CA ALA A 78 -12.81 13.38 36.64
C ALA A 78 -13.85 14.49 36.93
N SER A 79 -14.45 15.07 35.89
CA SER A 79 -15.48 16.10 36.07
C SER A 79 -16.84 15.54 36.51
N LEU A 80 -17.17 14.31 36.09
CA LEU A 80 -18.48 13.72 36.31
C LEU A 80 -18.55 12.90 37.61
N PHE A 81 -17.46 12.20 37.94
CA PHE A 81 -17.38 11.31 39.10
C PHE A 81 -16.37 11.76 40.16
N GLY A 82 -15.54 12.77 39.87
CA GLY A 82 -14.48 13.22 40.77
C GLY A 82 -14.94 14.13 41.90
N SER A 83 -14.08 14.24 42.90
CA SER A 83 -14.24 15.09 44.07
C SER A 83 -13.73 16.52 43.83
N ARG A 84 -13.75 17.38 44.86
CA ARG A 84 -13.20 18.75 44.75
C ARG A 84 -11.71 18.75 44.43
N ASP A 85 -10.97 17.74 44.88
CA ASP A 85 -9.52 17.65 44.68
C ASP A 85 -9.17 17.29 43.22
N ASP A 86 -10.09 16.63 42.51
CA ASP A 86 -9.91 16.18 41.12
C ASP A 86 -10.18 17.29 40.08
N ARG A 87 -10.65 18.47 40.51
CA ARG A 87 -10.91 19.60 39.59
C ARG A 87 -9.68 20.07 38.84
N ALA A 88 -8.50 19.96 39.46
CA ALA A 88 -7.24 20.30 38.79
C ALA A 88 -6.97 19.35 37.61
N VAL A 89 -7.23 18.06 37.81
CA VAL A 89 -7.07 17.01 36.79
C VAL A 89 -8.08 17.23 35.65
N ALA A 90 -9.34 17.51 35.98
CA ALA A 90 -10.36 17.80 34.96
C ALA A 90 -9.98 19.02 34.09
N ARG A 91 -9.52 20.12 34.71
CA ARG A 91 -9.08 21.32 33.97
C ARG A 91 -7.86 21.04 33.09
N ALA A 92 -6.85 20.37 33.64
CA ALA A 92 -5.64 20.04 32.90
C ALA A 92 -5.95 19.14 31.70
N GLY A 93 -6.79 18.11 31.88
CA GLY A 93 -7.18 17.22 30.79
C GLY A 93 -8.00 17.91 29.70
N TYR A 94 -8.90 18.84 30.05
CA TYR A 94 -9.61 19.64 29.03
C TYR A 94 -8.68 20.60 28.29
N TYR A 95 -7.73 21.25 28.97
CA TYR A 95 -6.77 22.13 28.29
C TYR A 95 -5.81 21.36 27.39
N LEU A 96 -5.34 20.19 27.82
CA LEU A 96 -4.53 19.30 26.99
C LEU A 96 -5.32 18.78 25.79
N SER A 97 -6.60 18.47 25.98
CA SER A 97 -7.49 18.05 24.89
C SER A 97 -7.72 19.14 23.85
N LEU A 98 -7.80 20.40 24.28
CA LEU A 98 -7.97 21.54 23.38
C LEU A 98 -6.68 21.88 22.61
N LEU A 99 -5.52 21.64 23.23
CA LEU A 99 -4.21 21.99 22.66
C LEU A 99 -3.69 20.93 21.68
N ALA A 100 -3.96 19.65 21.98
CA ALA A 100 -3.57 18.52 21.14
C ALA A 100 -4.45 18.44 19.89
#